data_AF-A0A1V5L175-F1
#
_entry.id   AF-A0A1V5L175-F1
#
_cell.length_a   1.000
_cell.length_b   1.000
_cell.length_c   1.000
_cell.angle_alpha   90.00
_cell.angle_beta   90.00
_cell.angle_gamma   90.00
#
_symmetry.space_group_name_H-M   'P 1'
#
loop_
_entity.id
_entity.type
_entity.pdbx_description
1 polymer ?
#
loop_
_entity_poly.entity_id
_entity_poly.type
_entity_poly.pdbx_seq_one_letter_code
_entity_poly.pdbx_strand_id
1 'polypeptide(L)'
;MPVHQDENKRNDRNGILAKVRLDFKGDGKPGRLLFGGKPSDKAAEEAREQQVAIFKNIPLPGVQIMDIDLGTEVYTVTDDFTGASIAYAPLVLTIQVDSLESMLRFVTREDFRKVEILDPAFVTLSHYEIERMLFKVYEETKDYKSRLERKYNLR
;
A
#
# COMPACT_ATOMS: atom_id res chain seq x y z
N MET A 1 8.33 3.39 50.10
CA MET A 1 7.33 3.59 49.02
C MET A 1 8.06 3.95 47.75
N PRO A 2 7.84 3.22 46.65
CA PRO A 2 8.15 3.77 45.34
C PRO A 2 6.92 3.64 44.42
N VAL A 3 6.35 4.79 44.03
CA VAL A 3 5.36 4.89 42.96
C VAL A 3 5.91 5.89 41.96
N HIS A 4 6.92 5.54 41.16
CA HIS A 4 7.39 6.40 40.04
C HIS A 4 8.12 5.60 38.93
N GLN A 5 7.74 4.34 38.66
CA GLN A 5 8.33 3.58 37.52
C GLN A 5 7.33 3.16 36.44
N ASP A 6 6.02 3.32 36.64
CA ASP A 6 5.03 2.84 35.66
C ASP A 6 4.51 3.91 34.69
N GLU A 7 4.71 5.20 34.94
CA GLU A 7 4.22 6.25 34.02
C GLU A 7 5.07 6.37 32.75
N ASN A 8 6.35 6.00 32.81
CA ASN A 8 7.27 6.14 31.67
C ASN A 8 7.16 4.99 30.66
N LYS A 9 6.39 3.92 30.95
CA LYS A 9 6.10 2.83 29.99
C LYS A 9 4.88 3.10 29.10
N ARG A 10 4.11 4.17 29.34
CA ARG A 10 2.95 4.53 28.51
C ARG A 10 3.32 5.29 27.22
N ASN A 11 4.54 5.82 27.12
CA ASN A 11 5.02 6.56 25.95
C ASN A 11 5.63 5.69 24.84
N ASP A 12 5.73 4.37 25.03
CA ASP A 12 6.22 3.43 24.01
C ASP A 12 5.14 3.03 22.98
N ARG A 13 3.92 3.59 23.06
CA ARG A 13 2.84 3.40 22.07
C ARG A 13 2.76 4.55 21.05
N ASN A 14 3.90 5.10 20.64
CA ASN A 14 3.94 6.17 19.65
C ASN A 14 3.76 5.60 18.23
N GLY A 15 2.52 5.46 17.79
CA GLY A 15 2.19 5.18 16.39
C GLY A 15 0.82 4.57 16.17
N ILE A 16 0.41 4.49 14.91
CA ILE A 16 -0.80 3.85 14.44
C ILE A 16 -0.42 2.47 13.89
N LEU A 17 -0.94 1.41 14.50
CA LEU A 17 -0.85 0.05 13.97
C LEU A 17 -1.98 -0.16 12.96
N ALA A 18 -1.64 -0.54 11.74
CA ALA A 18 -2.60 -0.75 10.67
C ALA A 18 -2.30 -2.00 9.84
N LYS A 19 -3.35 -2.61 9.30
CA LYS A 19 -3.28 -3.58 8.21
C LYS A 19 -3.60 -2.89 6.89
N VAL A 20 -2.71 -3.01 5.92
CA VAL A 20 -2.88 -2.48 4.57
C VAL A 20 -2.88 -3.62 3.57
N ARG A 21 -3.94 -3.73 2.77
CA ARG A 21 -4.03 -4.66 1.65
C ARG A 21 -3.69 -3.94 0.35
N LEU A 22 -2.71 -4.51 -0.37
CA LEU A 22 -2.31 -4.12 -1.71
C LEU A 22 -2.54 -5.31 -2.66
N ASP A 23 -3.14 -5.08 -3.82
CA ASP A 23 -3.39 -6.12 -4.81
C ASP A 23 -2.64 -5.79 -6.10
N PHE A 24 -1.54 -6.52 -6.34
CA PHE A 24 -0.67 -6.27 -7.48
C PHE A 24 -1.25 -6.87 -8.75
N LYS A 25 -1.36 -6.03 -9.77
CA LYS A 25 -1.92 -6.41 -11.06
C LYS A 25 -0.89 -7.14 -11.93
N GLY A 26 -1.29 -8.25 -12.54
CA GLY A 26 -0.54 -8.87 -13.62
C GLY A 26 -0.79 -8.13 -14.94
N ASP A 27 0.17 -7.30 -15.38
CA ASP A 27 0.15 -6.71 -16.72
C ASP A 27 0.59 -7.74 -17.76
N GLY A 28 -0.23 -8.78 -17.96
CA GLY A 28 -0.07 -9.69 -19.08
C GLY A 28 -0.36 -8.94 -20.38
N LYS A 29 0.67 -8.62 -21.17
CA LYS A 29 0.44 -8.20 -22.56
C LYS A 29 -0.25 -9.37 -23.27
N PRO A 30 -1.36 -9.15 -24.00
CA PRO A 30 -1.88 -10.19 -24.90
C PRO A 30 -0.79 -10.47 -25.94
N GLY A 31 -0.07 -11.58 -25.73
CA GLY A 31 1.00 -12.02 -26.59
C GLY A 31 0.44 -12.36 -27.96
N ARG A 32 1.01 -11.74 -28.99
CA ARG A 32 0.77 -12.01 -30.41
C ARG A 32 1.05 -13.49 -30.72
N LEU A 33 0.00 -14.30 -30.72
CA LEU A 33 -0.27 -15.58 -31.40
C LEU A 33 0.79 -16.69 -31.52
N LEU A 34 2.08 -16.60 -31.15
CA LEU A 34 3.01 -17.70 -31.51
C LEU A 34 3.94 -18.28 -30.44
N PHE A 35 4.37 -17.61 -29.36
CA PHE A 35 5.22 -18.27 -28.34
C PHE A 35 5.14 -17.58 -26.95
N GLY A 36 4.68 -18.30 -25.93
CA GLY A 36 5.21 -18.21 -24.55
C GLY A 36 5.00 -16.93 -23.72
N GLY A 37 3.88 -16.22 -23.83
CA GLY A 37 3.55 -15.16 -22.86
C GLY A 37 3.32 -15.76 -21.46
N LYS A 38 3.91 -15.16 -20.40
CA LYS A 38 3.62 -15.58 -19.02
C LYS A 38 2.11 -15.41 -18.75
N PRO A 39 1.44 -16.42 -18.17
CA PRO A 39 0.05 -16.27 -17.78
C PRO A 39 -0.07 -15.14 -16.74
N SER A 40 -1.19 -14.42 -16.77
CA SER A 40 -1.37 -13.16 -16.04
C SER A 40 -1.26 -13.32 -14.52
N ASP A 41 -1.61 -14.51 -14.02
CA ASP A 41 -1.43 -14.96 -12.63
C ASP A 41 0.04 -14.88 -12.20
N LYS A 42 0.95 -15.52 -12.94
CA LYS A 42 2.39 -15.49 -12.67
C LYS A 42 2.96 -14.09 -12.76
N ALA A 43 2.48 -13.28 -13.70
CA ALA A 43 2.89 -11.88 -13.80
C ALA A 43 2.47 -11.07 -12.56
N ALA A 44 1.28 -11.33 -12.01
CA ALA A 44 0.81 -10.71 -10.79
C ALA A 44 1.65 -11.16 -9.57
N GLU A 45 1.95 -12.45 -9.47
CA GLU A 45 2.82 -13.01 -8.42
C GLU A 45 4.22 -12.40 -8.44
N GLU A 46 4.85 -12.33 -9.60
CA GLU A 46 6.17 -11.72 -9.77
C GLU A 46 6.17 -10.24 -9.37
N ALA A 47 5.11 -9.49 -9.73
CA ALA A 47 4.96 -8.10 -9.31
C ALA A 47 4.83 -7.98 -7.78
N ARG A 48 4.07 -8.86 -7.14
CA ARG A 48 3.97 -8.94 -5.67
C ARG A 48 5.33 -9.26 -5.04
N GLU A 49 6.05 -10.25 -5.55
CA GLU A 49 7.37 -10.66 -5.03
C GLU A 49 8.41 -9.52 -5.10
N GLN A 50 8.43 -8.78 -6.20
CA GLN A 50 9.28 -7.59 -6.34
C GLN A 50 8.96 -6.54 -5.26
N GLN A 51 7.68 -6.32 -4.98
CA GLN A 51 7.24 -5.33 -4.00
C GLN A 51 7.52 -5.79 -2.57
N VAL A 52 7.38 -7.10 -2.28
CA VAL A 52 7.84 -7.69 -1.01
C VAL A 52 9.34 -7.47 -0.82
N ALA A 53 10.16 -7.66 -1.85
CA ALA A 53 11.60 -7.42 -1.77
C ALA A 53 11.90 -5.93 -1.48
N ILE A 54 11.16 -5.00 -2.07
CA ILE A 54 11.27 -3.57 -1.76
C ILE A 54 10.94 -3.31 -0.29
N PHE A 55 9.78 -3.79 0.19
CA PHE A 55 9.35 -3.56 1.57
C PHE A 55 10.33 -4.14 2.60
N LYS A 56 10.95 -5.30 2.32
CA LYS A 56 11.93 -5.91 3.23
C LYS A 56 13.26 -5.17 3.30
N ASN A 57 13.67 -4.48 2.23
CA ASN A 57 15.04 -3.98 2.10
C ASN A 57 15.13 -2.45 2.07
N ILE A 58 14.03 -1.73 1.78
CA ILE A 58 14.04 -0.29 1.65
C ILE A 58 13.39 0.35 2.88
N PRO A 59 14.14 1.12 3.69
CA PRO A 59 13.57 1.82 4.83
C PRO A 59 12.60 2.90 4.37
N LEU A 60 11.44 2.96 5.01
CA LEU A 60 10.41 3.96 4.77
C LEU A 60 10.35 4.89 5.98
N PRO A 61 10.64 6.20 5.83
CA PRO A 61 10.59 7.15 6.94
C PRO A 61 9.21 7.15 7.60
N GLY A 62 9.19 7.05 8.93
CA GLY A 62 7.97 7.03 9.74
C GLY A 62 7.14 5.76 9.63
N VAL A 63 7.69 4.68 9.06
CA VAL A 63 6.99 3.40 8.87
C VAL A 63 7.88 2.24 9.31
N GLN A 64 7.32 1.37 10.14
CA GLN A 64 7.87 0.07 10.49
C GLN A 64 6.97 -1.02 9.92
N ILE A 65 7.56 -1.93 9.14
CA ILE A 65 6.86 -3.13 8.66
C ILE A 65 6.99 -4.20 9.73
N MET A 66 5.86 -4.59 10.32
CA MET A 66 5.78 -5.58 11.39
C MET A 66 5.61 -6.98 10.83
N ASP A 67 4.80 -7.12 9.79
CA ASP A 67 4.50 -8.41 9.16
C ASP A 67 4.14 -8.24 7.67
N ILE A 68 4.41 -9.29 6.90
CA ILE A 68 4.09 -9.42 5.48
C ILE A 68 3.37 -10.75 5.27
N ASP A 69 2.06 -10.69 5.05
CA ASP A 69 1.20 -11.84 4.80
C ASP A 69 0.89 -11.99 3.31
N LEU A 70 1.17 -13.19 2.80
CA LEU A 70 1.00 -13.61 1.41
C LEU A 70 -0.05 -14.73 1.27
N GLY A 71 -0.80 -15.04 2.33
CA GLY A 71 -1.69 -16.19 2.39
C GLY A 71 -2.97 -16.05 1.56
N THR A 72 -3.25 -14.87 1.00
CA THR A 72 -4.40 -14.70 0.11
C THR A 72 -4.02 -15.11 -1.32
N GLU A 73 -4.79 -16.04 -1.88
CA GLU A 73 -4.54 -16.57 -3.23
C GLU A 73 -4.72 -15.51 -4.33
N VAL A 74 -4.03 -15.72 -5.44
CA VAL A 74 -4.18 -14.92 -6.67
C VAL A 74 -5.59 -15.12 -7.20
N TYR A 75 -6.23 -14.02 -7.58
CA TYR A 75 -7.58 -14.06 -8.12
C TYR A 75 -7.66 -13.33 -9.47
N THR A 76 -8.62 -13.72 -10.29
CA THR A 76 -8.86 -13.10 -11.60
C THR A 76 -10.17 -12.34 -11.58
N VAL A 77 -10.14 -11.11 -12.12
CA VAL A 77 -11.33 -10.32 -12.40
C VAL A 77 -11.53 -10.32 -13.91
N THR A 78 -12.71 -10.76 -14.35
CA THR A 78 -13.11 -10.72 -15.75
C THR A 78 -14.07 -9.56 -15.96
N ASP A 79 -13.81 -8.76 -16.99
CA ASP A 79 -14.72 -7.72 -17.47
C ASP A 79 -15.81 -8.37 -18.32
N ASP A 80 -17.06 -8.28 -17.86
CA ASP A 80 -18.22 -8.88 -18.53
C ASP A 80 -18.50 -8.27 -19.92
N PHE A 81 -18.06 -7.03 -20.19
CA PHE A 81 -18.29 -6.36 -21.47
C PHE A 81 -17.23 -6.70 -22.51
N THR A 82 -15.96 -6.81 -22.09
CA THR A 82 -14.84 -7.05 -23.01
C THR A 82 -14.35 -8.49 -23.02
N GLY A 83 -14.75 -9.31 -22.04
CA GLY A 83 -14.22 -10.66 -21.79
C GLY A 83 -12.77 -10.67 -21.31
N ALA A 84 -12.16 -9.49 -21.10
CA ALA A 84 -10.78 -9.38 -20.67
C ALA A 84 -10.64 -9.83 -19.21
N SER A 85 -9.63 -10.65 -18.93
CA SER A 85 -9.35 -11.15 -17.58
C SER A 85 -8.04 -10.59 -17.06
N ILE A 86 -8.06 -10.08 -15.82
CA ILE A 86 -6.92 -9.47 -15.15
C ILE A 86 -6.69 -10.23 -13.84
N ALA A 87 -5.49 -10.75 -13.64
CA ALA A 87 -5.10 -11.40 -12.40
C ALA A 87 -4.52 -10.38 -11.41
N TYR A 88 -4.78 -10.62 -10.13
CA TYR A 88 -4.31 -9.83 -8.99
C TYR A 88 -3.71 -10.73 -7.92
N ALA A 89 -2.53 -10.37 -7.43
CA ALA A 89 -1.83 -11.06 -6.35
C ALA A 89 -1.87 -10.20 -5.07
N PRO A 90 -2.64 -10.59 -4.05
CA PRO A 90 -2.78 -9.79 -2.83
C PRO A 90 -1.58 -9.90 -1.88
N LEU A 91 -1.33 -8.81 -1.16
CA LEU A 91 -0.35 -8.68 -0.09
C LEU A 91 -1.02 -7.93 1.06
N VAL A 92 -0.91 -8.46 2.28
CA VAL A 92 -1.34 -7.76 3.49
C VAL A 92 -0.11 -7.38 4.31
N LEU A 93 0.10 -6.08 4.50
CA LEU A 93 1.13 -5.53 5.36
C LEU A 93 0.53 -5.21 6.73
N THR A 94 1.15 -5.68 7.81
CA THR A 94 0.94 -5.08 9.12
C THR A 94 2.05 -4.05 9.34
N ILE A 95 1.67 -2.78 9.51
CA ILE A 95 2.61 -1.66 9.65
C ILE A 95 2.32 -0.90 10.93
N GLN A 96 3.37 -0.39 11.56
CA GLN A 96 3.28 0.65 12.58
C GLN A 96 3.81 1.95 11.95
N VAL A 97 3.01 3.00 11.97
CA VAL A 97 3.38 4.32 11.44
C VAL A 97 3.40 5.36 12.55
N ASP A 98 4.30 6.32 12.48
CA ASP A 98 4.38 7.39 13.50
C ASP A 98 3.25 8.42 13.40
N SER A 99 2.62 8.51 12.23
CA SER A 99 1.62 9.53 11.90
C SER A 99 0.70 9.07 10.77
N LEU A 100 -0.48 9.70 10.68
CA LEU A 100 -1.41 9.45 9.58
C LEU A 100 -0.85 9.92 8.22
N GLU A 101 0.00 10.95 8.23
CA GLU A 101 0.74 11.41 7.05
C GLU A 101 1.63 10.30 6.47
N SER A 102 2.40 9.62 7.32
CA SER A 102 3.25 8.48 6.91
C SER A 102 2.46 7.35 6.26
N MET A 103 1.18 7.17 6.64
CA MET A 103 0.27 6.18 6.05
C MET A 103 -0.19 6.54 4.63
N LEU A 104 -0.21 7.82 4.27
CA LEU A 104 -0.75 8.28 2.98
C LEU A 104 -0.05 7.62 1.79
N ARG A 105 1.26 7.37 1.88
CA ARG A 105 2.06 6.71 0.83
C ARG A 105 1.56 5.32 0.44
N PHE A 106 0.78 4.68 1.30
CA PHE A 106 0.19 3.37 1.04
C PHE A 106 -1.19 3.51 0.42
N VAL A 107 -2.02 4.43 0.92
CA VAL A 107 -3.42 4.59 0.48
C VAL A 107 -3.54 5.29 -0.87
N THR A 108 -2.51 6.04 -1.30
CA THR A 108 -2.47 6.71 -2.60
C THR A 108 -1.93 5.83 -3.73
N ARG A 109 -1.51 4.60 -3.44
CA ARG A 109 -0.99 3.68 -4.46
C ARG A 109 -2.11 3.15 -5.35
N GLU A 110 -1.82 2.90 -6.61
CA GLU A 110 -2.78 2.30 -7.56
C GLU A 110 -3.19 0.87 -7.17
N ASP A 111 -2.32 0.15 -6.45
CA ASP A 111 -2.56 -1.22 -5.96
C ASP A 111 -3.28 -1.24 -4.60
N PHE A 112 -3.56 -0.09 -3.99
CA PHE A 112 -4.27 -0.02 -2.70
C PHE A 112 -5.69 -0.58 -2.78
N ARG A 113 -6.07 -1.39 -1.78
CA ARG A 113 -7.44 -1.94 -1.67
C ARG A 113 -8.14 -1.62 -0.37
N LYS A 114 -7.47 -1.80 0.76
CA LYS A 114 -8.08 -1.63 2.08
C LYS A 114 -7.02 -1.22 3.09
N VAL A 115 -7.41 -0.36 4.02
CA VAL A 115 -6.70 -0.12 5.28
C VAL A 115 -7.63 -0.45 6.45
N GLU A 116 -7.06 -1.00 7.51
CA GLU A 116 -7.73 -1.25 8.78
C GLU A 116 -6.82 -0.79 9.91
N ILE A 117 -7.28 0.18 10.70
CA ILE A 117 -6.56 0.64 11.90
C ILE A 117 -6.83 -0.35 13.02
N LEU A 118 -5.77 -0.94 13.57
CA LEU A 118 -5.84 -1.89 14.67
C LEU A 118 -5.70 -1.21 16.03
N ASP A 119 -4.83 -0.20 16.11
CA ASP A 119 -4.58 0.61 17.30
C ASP A 119 -4.02 1.98 16.87
N PRO A 120 -4.36 3.08 17.54
CA PRO A 120 -5.34 3.20 18.63
C PRO A 120 -6.80 3.15 18.13
N ALA A 121 -7.74 2.97 19.07
CA ALA A 121 -9.17 3.00 18.76
C ALA A 121 -9.66 4.36 18.24
N PHE A 122 -8.95 5.44 18.56
CA PHE A 122 -9.19 6.78 18.06
C PHE A 122 -7.87 7.51 17.86
N VAL A 123 -7.80 8.36 16.84
CA VAL A 123 -6.65 9.21 16.55
C VAL A 123 -7.06 10.66 16.77
N THR A 124 -6.28 11.40 17.55
CA THR A 124 -6.45 12.85 17.72
C THR A 124 -5.41 13.56 16.87
N LEU A 125 -5.84 14.54 16.08
CA LEU A 125 -4.95 15.34 15.23
C LEU A 125 -5.08 16.81 15.61
N SER A 126 -3.94 17.49 15.74
CA SER A 126 -3.88 18.95 15.84
C SER A 126 -4.22 19.61 14.49
N HIS A 127 -4.55 20.90 14.51
CA HIS A 127 -4.78 21.66 13.27
C HIS A 127 -3.59 21.57 12.30
N TYR A 128 -2.36 21.66 12.82
CA TYR A 128 -1.15 21.56 12.02
C TYR A 128 -0.98 20.18 11.36
N GLU A 129 -1.32 19.09 12.05
CA GLU A 129 -1.26 17.74 11.47
C GLU A 129 -2.32 17.54 10.39
N ILE A 130 -3.51 18.10 10.58
CA ILE A 130 -4.57 18.09 9.57
C ILE A 130 -4.12 18.88 8.33
N GLU A 131 -3.56 20.08 8.51
CA GLU A 131 -3.05 20.91 7.40
C GLU A 131 -1.95 20.19 6.62
N ARG A 132 -0.98 19.59 7.30
CA ARG A 132 0.08 18.79 6.65
C ARG A 132 -0.49 17.59 5.90
N MET A 133 -1.43 16.87 6.50
CA MET A 133 -2.09 15.73 5.84
C MET A 133 -2.80 16.17 4.57
N LEU A 134 -3.57 17.25 4.61
CA LEU A 134 -4.28 17.79 3.45
C LEU A 134 -3.31 18.26 2.36
N PHE A 135 -2.21 18.90 2.73
CA PHE A 135 -1.16 19.29 1.79
C PHE A 135 -0.54 18.06 1.13
N LYS A 136 -0.22 17.01 1.91
CA LYS A 136 0.34 15.77 1.37
C LYS A 136 -0.62 15.08 0.41
N VAL A 137 -1.92 15.04 0.72
CA VAL A 137 -2.94 14.52 -0.20
C VAL A 137 -2.97 15.30 -1.52
N TYR A 138 -2.89 16.62 -1.45
CA TYR A 138 -2.80 17.47 -2.64
C TYR A 138 -1.56 17.18 -3.48
N GLU A 139 -0.38 17.04 -2.85
CA GLU A 139 0.87 16.67 -3.54
C GLU A 139 0.75 15.33 -4.26
N GLU A 140 0.28 14.29 -3.58
CA GLU A 140 0.11 12.96 -4.17
C GLU A 140 -0.88 12.98 -5.34
N THR A 141 -1.97 13.74 -5.21
CA THR A 141 -2.97 13.92 -6.28
C THR A 141 -2.38 14.65 -7.48
N LYS A 142 -1.62 15.72 -7.24
CA LYS A 142 -0.94 16.49 -8.29
C LYS A 142 0.09 15.64 -9.02
N ASP A 143 0.91 14.90 -8.28
CA ASP A 143 1.93 14.01 -8.83
C ASP A 143 1.30 12.90 -9.67
N TYR A 144 0.22 12.29 -9.18
CA TYR A 144 -0.56 11.31 -9.93
C TYR A 144 -1.07 11.92 -11.25
N LYS A 145 -1.69 13.10 -11.20
CA LYS A 145 -2.17 13.80 -12.39
C LYS A 145 -1.03 14.09 -13.38
N SER A 146 0.12 14.57 -12.91
CA SER A 146 1.27 14.86 -13.76
C SER A 146 1.91 13.60 -14.37
N ARG A 147 1.84 12.44 -13.70
CA ARG A 147 2.24 11.14 -14.30
C ARG A 147 1.25 10.73 -15.40
N LEU A 148 -0.04 10.94 -15.16
CA LEU A 148 -1.10 10.61 -16.11
C LEU A 148 -1.02 11.49 -17.37
N GLU A 149 -0.87 12.81 -17.21
CA GLU A 149 -0.69 13.77 -18.32
C GLU A 149 0.52 13.40 -19.17
N ARG A 150 1.66 13.07 -18.55
CA ARG A 150 2.85 12.60 -19.29
C ARG A 150 2.57 11.33 -20.08
N LYS A 151 1.85 10.36 -19.51
CA LYS A 151 1.47 9.11 -20.19
C LYS A 151 0.59 9.37 -21.41
N TYR A 152 -0.31 10.36 -21.35
CA TYR A 152 -1.18 10.73 -22.47
C TYR A 152 -0.48 11.59 -23.51
N ASN A 153 0.41 12.50 -23.11
CA ASN A 153 1.15 13.38 -24.03
C ASN A 153 2.33 12.67 -24.74
N LEU A 154 2.69 11.46 -24.30
CA LEU A 154 3.66 10.58 -24.96
C LEU A 154 3.02 9.64 -26.02
N ARG A 155 1.71 9.75 -26.24
CA ARG A 155 0.97 9.07 -27.33
C ARG A 155 0.64 10.06 -28.43
#